data_AF-A0A536DCY4-F1
#
_entry.id   AF-A0A536DCY4-F1
#
_cell.length_a   1.000
_cell.length_b   1.000
_cell.length_c   1.000
_cell.angle_alpha   90.00
_cell.angle_beta   90.00
_cell.angle_gamma   90.00
#
_symmetry.space_group_name_H-M   'P 1'
#
loop_
_entity.id
_entity.type
_entity.pdbx_description
1 polymer ?
#
loop_
_entity_poly.entity_id
_entity_poly.type
_entity_poly.pdbx_seq_one_letter_code
_entity_poly.pdbx_strand_id
1 'polypeptide(L)'
;MPLDIEATVVELAWMLFGGAILAMLAWRLGVPYAAALVLGGLAVEESHLIALPQLDPRVLLLVFLPPLLFDAAFRLDERELRVVARQVLMLAVPGTVATAAIVGIVLVLVLHLPVAEALLFGSIVSATDPVAVVGVFRNVNAPSRLEVIVEGESLINDGVAITLYTVTIGLATAGTVDVSGALGLFARQVIGGVLVGAVLDMAAIWPPNRSTCRARWRVSPRASSTAAMVVRSAWPSARGGCSTICGSTSASSSTRWCFFWSASRPIWRAWSPRLGRCWSASPSCSRRA
;
A
#
# COMPACT_ATOMS: atom_id res chain seq x y z
N MET A 1 16.88 18.26 -20.33
CA MET A 1 17.79 17.10 -20.29
C MET A 1 17.07 15.95 -20.96
N PRO A 2 17.57 15.37 -22.06
CA PRO A 2 17.00 14.14 -22.56
C PRO A 2 17.11 13.09 -21.44
N LEU A 3 15.99 12.47 -21.06
CA LEU A 3 16.01 11.32 -20.17
C LEU A 3 16.59 10.16 -20.97
N ASP A 4 17.86 9.85 -20.75
CA ASP A 4 18.45 8.58 -21.19
C ASP A 4 17.85 7.47 -20.33
N ILE A 5 16.69 6.96 -20.75
CA ILE A 5 15.92 5.94 -20.04
C ILE A 5 16.80 4.73 -19.69
N GLU A 6 17.74 4.37 -20.57
CA GLU A 6 18.68 3.29 -20.33
C GLU A 6 19.62 3.58 -19.14
N ALA A 7 20.15 4.79 -19.04
CA ALA A 7 21.02 5.19 -17.94
C ALA A 7 20.25 5.21 -16.61
N THR A 8 19.03 5.78 -16.60
CA THR A 8 18.20 5.82 -15.39
C THR A 8 17.79 4.43 -14.92
N VAL A 9 17.47 3.51 -15.86
CA VAL A 9 17.14 2.11 -15.54
C VAL A 9 18.35 1.38 -14.96
N VAL A 10 19.54 1.59 -15.53
CA VAL A 10 20.78 0.97 -15.03
C VAL A 10 21.14 1.49 -13.64
N GLU A 11 21.01 2.80 -13.40
CA GLU A 11 21.22 3.42 -12.08
C GLU A 11 20.25 2.86 -11.03
N LEU A 12 18.96 2.78 -11.35
CA LEU A 12 17.95 2.16 -10.49
C LEU A 12 18.27 0.68 -10.23
N ALA A 13 18.72 -0.06 -11.25
CA ALA A 13 19.09 -1.46 -11.10
C ALA A 13 20.28 -1.64 -10.14
N TRP A 14 21.32 -0.80 -10.27
CA TRP A 14 22.46 -0.82 -9.35
C TRP A 14 22.07 -0.43 -7.93
N MET A 15 21.22 0.58 -7.77
CA MET A 15 20.71 0.99 -6.45
C MET A 15 19.91 -0.13 -5.80
N LEU A 16 19.03 -0.80 -6.56
CA LEU A 16 18.21 -1.91 -6.07
C LEU A 16 19.07 -3.13 -5.73
N PHE A 17 20.11 -3.40 -6.52
CA PHE A 17 21.06 -4.47 -6.27
C PHE A 17 21.88 -4.22 -4.99
N GLY A 18 22.45 -3.02 -4.83
CA GLY A 18 23.17 -2.62 -3.63
C GLY A 18 22.28 -2.67 -2.38
N GLY A 19 21.06 -2.13 -2.48
CA GLY A 19 20.07 -2.19 -1.41
C GLY A 19 19.67 -3.63 -1.05
N ALA A 20 19.50 -4.52 -2.03
CA ALA A 20 19.21 -5.93 -1.78
C ALA A 20 20.35 -6.66 -1.05
N ILE A 21 21.62 -6.37 -1.41
CA ILE A 21 22.79 -6.92 -0.72
C ILE A 21 22.82 -6.43 0.73
N LEU A 22 22.65 -5.12 0.95
CA LEU A 22 22.62 -4.53 2.29
C LEU A 22 21.49 -5.12 3.13
N ALA A 23 20.28 -5.25 2.56
CA ALA A 23 19.14 -5.85 3.25
C ALA A 23 19.38 -7.33 3.59
N MET A 24 20.00 -8.10 2.69
CA MET A 24 20.33 -9.51 2.93
C MET A 24 21.41 -9.66 4.01
N LEU A 25 22.40 -8.77 4.03
CA LEU A 25 23.42 -8.72 5.07
C LEU A 25 22.82 -8.30 6.42
N ALA A 26 21.93 -7.31 6.44
CA ALA A 26 21.21 -6.88 7.63
C ALA A 26 20.41 -8.03 8.25
N TRP A 27 19.71 -8.79 7.41
CA TRP A 27 18.97 -9.97 7.84
C TRP A 27 19.88 -11.05 8.43
N ARG A 28 21.06 -11.28 7.83
CA ARG A 28 22.09 -12.19 8.38
C ARG A 28 22.63 -11.75 9.74
N LEU A 29 22.73 -10.45 9.97
CA LEU A 29 23.24 -9.85 11.22
C LEU A 29 22.14 -9.64 12.28
N GLY A 30 20.87 -9.89 11.95
CA GLY A 30 19.74 -9.68 12.87
C GLY A 30 19.35 -8.21 13.08
N VAL A 31 19.77 -7.31 12.20
CA VAL A 31 19.48 -5.86 12.27
C VAL A 31 18.23 -5.54 11.44
N PRO A 32 17.32 -4.65 11.89
CA PRO A 32 16.19 -4.19 11.08
C PRO A 32 16.66 -3.63 9.73
N TYR A 33 16.10 -4.15 8.63
CA TYR A 33 16.53 -3.78 7.28
C TYR A 33 16.42 -2.26 7.03
N ALA A 34 15.39 -1.59 7.57
CA ALA A 34 15.22 -0.15 7.40
C ALA A 34 16.39 0.64 7.99
N ALA A 35 16.81 0.31 9.22
CA ALA A 35 17.96 0.96 9.86
C ALA A 35 19.26 0.70 9.08
N ALA A 36 19.45 -0.54 8.61
CA ALA A 36 20.62 -0.90 7.83
C ALA A 36 20.67 -0.19 6.46
N LEU A 37 19.53 0.00 5.79
CA LEU A 37 19.46 0.72 4.52
C LEU A 37 19.76 2.21 4.70
N VAL A 38 19.24 2.85 5.75
CA VAL A 38 19.51 4.27 6.04
C VAL A 38 20.99 4.48 6.39
N LEU A 39 21.51 3.71 7.35
CA LEU A 39 22.91 3.82 7.78
C LEU A 39 23.88 3.41 6.67
N GLY A 40 23.54 2.36 5.91
CA GLY A 40 24.34 1.92 4.77
C GLY A 40 24.36 2.93 3.64
N GLY A 41 23.21 3.53 3.31
CA GLY A 41 23.13 4.61 2.33
C GLY A 41 23.96 5.83 2.74
N LEU A 42 23.84 6.26 4.00
CA LEU A 42 24.62 7.37 4.55
C LEU A 42 26.12 7.10 4.51
N ALA A 43 26.55 5.89 4.91
CA ALA A 43 27.96 5.51 4.86
C ALA A 43 28.51 5.46 3.43
N VAL A 44 27.72 5.02 2.46
CA VAL A 44 28.10 5.04 1.03
C VAL A 44 28.24 6.48 0.54
N GLU A 45 27.30 7.36 0.89
CA GLU A 45 27.35 8.79 0.52
C GLU A 45 28.58 9.48 1.12
N GLU A 46 28.83 9.28 2.42
CA GLU A 46 29.97 9.87 3.13
C GLU A 46 31.33 9.35 2.63
N SER A 47 31.38 8.10 2.16
CA SER A 47 32.61 7.53 1.60
C SER A 47 33.07 8.23 0.30
N HIS A 48 32.16 8.94 -0.40
CA HIS A 48 32.37 9.52 -1.73
C HIS A 48 32.92 8.54 -2.80
N LEU A 49 32.91 7.22 -2.52
CA LEU A 49 33.45 6.19 -3.41
C LEU A 49 32.50 5.91 -4.60
N ILE A 50 31.21 6.17 -4.41
CA ILE A 50 30.14 5.88 -5.36
C ILE A 50 29.23 7.11 -5.41
N ALA A 51 29.06 7.68 -6.61
CA ALA A 51 28.07 8.72 -6.82
C ALA A 51 26.67 8.08 -6.79
N LEU A 52 25.87 8.43 -5.78
CA LEU A 52 24.49 7.96 -5.69
C LEU A 52 23.61 8.73 -6.68
N PRO A 53 22.75 8.06 -7.46
CA PRO A 53 21.79 8.72 -8.34
C PRO A 53 20.86 9.63 -7.54
N GLN A 54 20.67 10.87 -7.98
CA GLN A 54 19.67 11.75 -7.38
C GLN A 54 18.28 11.41 -7.92
N LEU A 55 17.49 10.70 -7.11
CA LEU A 55 16.09 10.43 -7.43
C LEU A 55 15.21 11.61 -7.03
N ASP A 56 14.41 12.08 -7.98
CA ASP A 56 13.35 13.05 -7.69
C ASP A 56 12.30 12.39 -6.76
N PRO A 57 12.03 12.96 -5.57
CA PRO A 57 11.00 12.47 -4.67
C PRO A 57 9.63 12.30 -5.33
N ARG A 58 9.31 13.11 -6.36
CA ARG A 58 8.06 13.00 -7.12
C ARG A 58 7.93 11.67 -7.83
N VAL A 59 9.04 11.11 -8.32
CA VAL A 59 9.05 9.78 -8.95
C VAL A 59 8.72 8.73 -7.90
N LEU A 60 9.31 8.82 -6.70
CA LEU A 60 9.00 7.92 -5.59
C LEU A 60 7.51 7.97 -5.22
N LEU A 61 6.98 9.18 -5.01
CA LEU A 61 5.59 9.40 -4.57
C LEU A 61 4.54 9.08 -5.64
N LEU A 62 4.84 9.26 -6.93
CA LEU A 62 3.87 9.06 -8.02
C LEU A 62 3.98 7.70 -8.69
N VAL A 63 5.17 7.08 -8.71
CA VAL A 63 5.42 5.80 -9.40
C VAL A 63 5.47 4.63 -8.44
N PHE A 64 6.15 4.77 -7.29
CA PHE A 64 6.37 3.65 -6.37
C PHE A 64 5.30 3.58 -5.28
N LEU A 65 4.90 4.71 -4.71
CA LEU A 65 3.93 4.74 -3.61
C LEU A 65 2.55 4.17 -3.99
N PRO A 66 1.95 4.48 -5.16
CA PRO A 66 0.61 3.97 -5.46
C PRO A 66 0.56 2.44 -5.61
N PRO A 67 1.48 1.77 -6.33
CA PRO A 67 1.54 0.31 -6.36
C PRO A 67 1.80 -0.33 -4.99
N LEU A 68 2.64 0.28 -4.14
CA LEU A 68 2.93 -0.23 -2.79
C LEU A 68 1.70 -0.16 -1.89
N LEU A 69 1.02 1.00 -1.86
CA LEU A 69 -0.22 1.18 -1.12
C LEU A 69 -1.33 0.25 -1.62
N PHE A 70 -1.40 0.06 -2.95
CA PHE A 70 -2.35 -0.87 -3.55
C PHE A 70 -2.08 -2.32 -3.14
N ASP A 71 -0.83 -2.80 -3.20
CA ASP A 71 -0.48 -4.16 -2.76
C ASP A 71 -0.80 -4.36 -1.28
N ALA A 72 -0.48 -3.39 -0.42
CA ALA A 72 -0.84 -3.42 1.00
C ALA A 72 -2.37 -3.51 1.19
N ALA A 73 -3.14 -2.62 0.54
CA ALA A 73 -4.60 -2.63 0.60
C ALA A 73 -5.21 -3.96 0.11
N PHE A 74 -4.64 -4.59 -0.92
CA PHE A 74 -5.10 -5.87 -1.45
C PHE A 74 -4.82 -7.07 -0.55
N ARG A 75 -3.85 -6.97 0.36
CA ARG A 75 -3.51 -8.04 1.30
C ARG A 75 -4.42 -8.04 2.53
N LEU A 76 -4.95 -6.89 2.93
CA LEU A 76 -5.88 -6.78 4.06
C LEU A 76 -7.15 -7.61 3.87
N ASP A 77 -7.62 -8.23 4.95
CA ASP A 77 -8.92 -8.91 4.97
C ASP A 77 -10.06 -7.89 5.17
N GLU A 78 -10.83 -7.62 4.10
CA GLU A 78 -11.97 -6.69 4.11
C GLU A 78 -13.02 -7.01 5.19
N ARG A 79 -13.17 -8.28 5.59
CA ARG A 79 -14.18 -8.68 6.59
C ARG A 79 -13.74 -8.30 7.99
N GLU A 80 -12.52 -8.68 8.36
CA GLU A 80 -11.94 -8.30 9.65
C GLU A 80 -11.76 -6.79 9.73
N LEU A 81 -11.30 -6.14 8.65
CA LEU A 81 -11.13 -4.68 8.60
C LEU A 81 -12.45 -3.96 8.89
N ARG A 82 -13.57 -4.41 8.32
CA ARG A 82 -14.90 -3.81 8.60
C ARG A 82 -15.33 -3.94 10.05
N VAL A 83 -14.96 -5.02 10.73
CA VAL A 83 -15.28 -5.21 12.15
C VAL A 83 -14.48 -4.22 13.01
N VAL A 84 -13.23 -3.95 12.65
CA VAL A 84 -12.32 -3.05 13.40
C VAL A 84 -12.19 -1.64 12.81
N ALA A 85 -12.93 -1.31 11.76
CA ALA A 85 -12.76 -0.08 10.97
C ALA A 85 -12.82 1.19 11.83
N ARG A 86 -13.70 1.22 12.84
CA ARG A 86 -13.80 2.35 13.75
C ARG A 86 -12.51 2.57 14.55
N GLN A 87 -11.86 1.49 14.99
CA GLN A 87 -10.61 1.57 15.75
C GLN A 87 -9.48 2.03 14.85
N VAL A 88 -9.38 1.44 13.66
CA VAL A 88 -8.40 1.80 12.64
C VAL A 88 -8.51 3.28 12.26
N LEU A 89 -9.72 3.76 11.95
CA LEU A 89 -9.94 5.17 11.58
C LEU A 89 -9.65 6.14 12.73
N MET A 90 -10.00 5.77 13.97
CA MET A 90 -9.70 6.59 15.16
C MET A 90 -8.21 6.63 15.48
N LEU A 91 -7.43 5.61 15.13
CA LEU A 91 -5.98 5.64 15.32
C LEU A 91 -5.29 6.38 14.17
N ALA A 92 -5.63 6.05 12.93
CA ALA A 92 -4.93 6.53 11.75
C ALA A 92 -5.23 7.98 11.36
N VAL A 93 -6.40 8.52 11.71
CA VAL A 93 -6.76 9.90 11.32
C VAL A 93 -6.40 10.88 12.43
N PRO A 94 -7.11 10.94 13.57
CA PRO A 94 -6.78 11.92 14.60
C PRO A 94 -5.48 11.57 15.31
N GLY A 95 -5.07 10.30 15.40
CA GLY A 95 -3.79 9.92 15.98
C GLY A 95 -2.61 10.45 15.15
N THR A 96 -2.63 10.28 13.83
CA THR A 96 -1.59 10.84 12.94
C THR A 96 -1.53 12.36 12.99
N VAL A 97 -2.68 13.04 12.95
CA VAL A 97 -2.75 14.50 13.07
C VAL A 97 -2.20 14.96 14.42
N ALA A 98 -2.58 14.28 15.51
CA ALA A 98 -2.07 14.57 16.85
C ALA A 98 -0.56 14.34 16.94
N THR A 99 -0.04 13.24 16.40
CA THR A 99 1.41 12.95 16.37
C THR A 99 2.17 14.04 15.61
N ALA A 100 1.71 14.42 14.42
CA ALA A 100 2.32 15.49 13.64
C ALA A 100 2.32 16.83 14.40
N ALA A 101 1.19 17.18 15.03
CA ALA A 101 1.07 18.41 15.83
C ALA A 101 1.97 18.39 17.07
N ILE A 102 2.00 17.29 17.83
CA ILE A 102 2.82 17.14 19.03
C ILE A 102 4.30 17.24 18.66
N VAL A 103 4.76 16.50 17.65
CA VAL A 103 6.15 16.56 17.18
C VAL A 103 6.50 17.97 16.72
N GLY A 104 5.64 18.61 15.92
CA GLY A 104 5.85 19.98 15.48
C GLY A 104 5.94 20.97 16.65
N ILE A 105 5.03 20.92 17.61
CA ILE A 105 5.05 21.78 18.80
C ILE A 105 6.34 21.57 19.60
N VAL A 106 6.75 20.31 19.82
CA VAL A 106 8.00 20.00 20.52
C VAL A 106 9.19 20.62 19.80
N LEU A 107 9.25 20.54 18.47
CA LEU A 107 10.36 21.11 17.69
C LEU A 107 10.37 22.65 17.72
N VAL A 108 9.20 23.29 17.69
CA VAL A 108 9.11 24.75 17.89
C VAL A 108 9.64 25.14 19.26
N LEU A 109 9.27 24.41 20.31
CA LEU A 109 9.66 24.75 21.68
C LEU A 109 11.13 24.45 21.99
N VAL A 110 11.67 23.34 21.48
CA VAL A 110 13.02 22.87 21.81
C VAL A 110 14.06 23.47 20.86
N LEU A 111 13.77 23.48 19.55
CA LEU A 111 14.72 23.88 18.51
C LEU A 111 14.44 25.29 17.95
N HIS A 112 13.37 25.96 18.40
CA HIS A 112 12.98 27.29 17.91
C HIS A 112 12.78 27.34 16.39
N LEU A 113 12.38 26.22 15.79
CA LEU A 113 12.10 26.15 14.36
C LEU A 113 10.84 26.95 14.00
N PRO A 114 10.77 27.52 12.78
CA PRO A 114 9.54 28.08 12.26
C PRO A 114 8.40 27.06 12.29
N VAL A 115 7.21 27.50 12.68
CA VAL A 115 6.03 26.61 12.86
C VAL A 115 5.77 25.77 11.61
N ALA A 116 5.93 26.35 10.42
CA ALA A 116 5.70 25.65 9.17
C ALA A 116 6.71 24.50 8.94
N GLU A 117 8.01 24.73 9.21
CA GLU A 117 9.05 23.71 9.08
C GLU A 117 8.90 22.60 10.13
N ALA A 118 8.55 22.98 11.36
CA ALA A 118 8.32 22.04 12.44
C ALA A 118 7.10 21.14 12.19
N LEU A 119 5.99 21.70 11.69
CA LEU A 119 4.80 20.92 11.30
C LEU A 119 5.06 20.06 10.06
N LEU A 120 5.85 20.56 9.10
CA LEU A 120 6.29 19.78 7.95
C LEU A 120 7.08 18.55 8.42
N PHE A 121 8.05 18.72 9.31
CA PHE A 121 8.78 17.61 9.91
C PHE A 121 7.85 16.65 10.66
N GLY A 122 6.92 17.19 11.47
CA GLY A 122 5.91 16.40 12.17
C GLY A 122 5.07 15.53 11.24
N SER A 123 4.68 16.05 10.07
CA SER A 123 3.91 15.29 9.07
C SER A 123 4.70 14.12 8.46
N ILE A 124 6.01 14.28 8.29
CA ILE A 124 6.90 13.23 7.76
C ILE A 124 7.05 12.11 8.79
N VAL A 125 7.23 12.48 10.06
CA VAL A 125 7.48 11.51 11.15
C VAL A 125 6.21 10.80 11.62
N SER A 126 5.02 11.35 11.35
CA SER A 126 3.76 10.75 11.80
C SER A 126 3.36 9.46 11.08
N ALA A 127 3.91 9.19 9.89
CA ALA A 127 3.69 7.95 9.16
C ALA A 127 4.39 6.78 9.87
N THR A 128 3.70 5.65 10.04
CA THR A 128 4.23 4.48 10.74
C THR A 128 4.26 3.26 9.83
N ASP A 129 5.34 2.48 9.89
CA ASP A 129 5.50 1.24 9.13
C ASP A 129 5.22 0.01 10.03
N PRO A 130 4.20 -0.82 9.72
CA PRO A 130 3.77 -1.94 10.54
C PRO A 130 4.59 -3.18 10.24
N VAL A 131 5.43 -3.20 9.20
CA VAL A 131 6.09 -4.42 8.70
C VAL A 131 6.93 -5.09 9.79
N ALA A 132 7.67 -4.31 10.58
CA ALA A 132 8.46 -4.85 11.69
C ALA A 132 7.57 -5.46 12.79
N VAL A 133 6.49 -4.78 13.15
CA VAL A 133 5.57 -5.20 14.22
C VAL A 133 4.79 -6.45 13.81
N VAL A 134 4.27 -6.48 12.57
CA VAL A 134 3.55 -7.62 12.00
C VAL A 134 4.47 -8.84 11.91
N GLY A 135 5.75 -8.65 11.57
CA GLY A 135 6.75 -9.72 11.60
C GLY A 135 6.90 -10.36 12.98
N VAL A 136 6.94 -9.54 14.03
CA VAL A 136 6.99 -10.04 15.42
C VAL A 136 5.69 -10.74 15.81
N PHE A 137 4.53 -10.18 15.48
CA PHE A 137 3.22 -10.76 15.76
C PHE A 137 3.02 -12.16 15.20
N ARG A 138 3.55 -12.40 13.99
CA ARG A 138 3.53 -13.73 13.36
C ARG A 138 4.42 -14.75 14.09
N ASN A 139 5.51 -14.30 14.71
CA ASN A 139 6.39 -15.17 15.50
C ASN A 139 5.77 -15.54 16.86
N VAL A 140 4.90 -14.69 17.41
CA VAL A 140 4.25 -14.90 18.72
C VAL A 140 2.81 -15.41 18.61
N ASN A 141 2.37 -15.84 17.42
CA ASN A 141 1.00 -16.31 17.15
C ASN A 141 -0.08 -15.32 17.62
N ALA A 142 0.11 -14.03 17.35
CA ALA A 142 -0.86 -13.01 17.69
C ALA A 142 -2.22 -13.25 16.97
N PRO A 143 -3.34 -12.83 17.58
CA PRO A 143 -4.63 -12.82 16.92
C PRO A 143 -4.60 -12.07 15.59
N SER A 144 -5.17 -12.66 14.53
CA SER A 144 -5.26 -12.04 13.19
C SER A 144 -5.89 -10.64 13.17
N ARG A 145 -6.76 -10.35 14.15
CA ARG A 145 -7.35 -9.01 14.33
C ARG A 145 -6.32 -7.93 14.65
N LEU A 146 -5.30 -8.23 15.44
CA LEU A 146 -4.25 -7.26 15.76
C LEU A 146 -3.38 -6.96 14.53
N GLU A 147 -3.09 -7.97 13.71
CA GLU A 147 -2.43 -7.76 12.42
C GLU A 147 -3.25 -6.83 11.52
N VAL A 148 -4.56 -7.07 11.38
CA VAL A 148 -5.44 -6.23 10.55
C VAL A 148 -5.57 -4.80 11.09
N ILE A 149 -5.61 -4.62 12.41
CA ILE A 149 -5.66 -3.28 13.02
C ILE A 149 -4.38 -2.50 12.70
N VAL A 150 -3.21 -3.11 12.88
CA VAL A 150 -1.92 -2.44 12.70
C VAL A 150 -1.62 -2.21 11.21
N GLU A 151 -1.89 -3.18 10.34
CA GLU A 151 -1.75 -3.00 8.88
C GLU A 151 -2.74 -1.93 8.36
N GLY A 152 -3.98 -1.93 8.86
CA GLY A 152 -5.00 -0.95 8.47
C GLY A 152 -4.72 0.46 8.99
N GLU A 153 -4.18 0.58 10.19
CA GLU A 153 -3.81 1.87 10.77
C GLU A 153 -2.71 2.53 9.94
N SER A 154 -1.60 1.84 9.70
CA SER A 154 -0.53 2.33 8.85
C SER A 154 -1.00 2.69 7.44
N LEU A 155 -1.81 1.85 6.80
CA LEU A 155 -2.27 2.11 5.43
C LEU A 155 -3.06 3.44 5.32
N ILE A 156 -3.94 3.72 6.28
CA ILE A 156 -4.69 4.98 6.30
C ILE A 156 -3.78 6.12 6.75
N ASN A 157 -2.91 5.88 7.72
CA ASN A 157 -1.94 6.83 8.25
C ASN A 157 -1.02 7.36 7.13
N ASP A 158 -0.52 6.51 6.23
CA ASP A 158 0.28 6.92 5.06
C ASP A 158 -0.45 7.96 4.19
N GLY A 159 -1.75 7.76 3.96
CA GLY A 159 -2.61 8.71 3.24
C GLY A 159 -2.84 10.03 4.00
N VAL A 160 -2.96 9.96 5.32
CA VAL A 160 -3.11 11.15 6.18
C VAL A 160 -1.79 11.93 6.27
N ALA A 161 -0.66 11.24 6.40
CA ALA A 161 0.66 11.83 6.47
C ALA A 161 1.02 12.58 5.18
N ILE A 162 0.79 11.98 4.00
CA ILE A 162 1.05 12.66 2.72
C ILE A 162 0.13 13.88 2.51
N THR A 163 -1.12 13.83 3.00
CA THR A 163 -2.02 15.00 2.94
C THR A 163 -1.63 16.10 3.91
N LEU A 164 -1.13 15.75 5.10
CA LEU A 164 -0.53 16.72 6.02
C LEU A 164 0.75 17.32 5.44
N TYR A 165 1.59 16.52 4.79
CA TYR A 165 2.79 16.98 4.10
C TYR A 165 2.48 18.00 3.00
N THR A 166 1.49 17.73 2.13
CA THR A 166 1.13 18.66 1.04
C THR A 166 0.56 19.98 1.56
N VAL A 167 -0.14 19.96 2.69
CA VAL A 167 -0.66 21.16 3.35
C VAL A 167 0.49 21.94 4.01
N THR A 168 1.35 21.28 4.77
CA THR A 168 2.43 21.91 5.53
C THR A 168 3.55 22.45 4.64
N ILE A 169 3.88 21.79 3.52
CA ILE A 169 4.83 22.34 2.54
C ILE A 169 4.27 23.59 1.84
N GLY A 170 2.96 23.64 1.62
CA GLY A 170 2.27 24.83 1.14
C GLY A 170 2.40 26.00 2.12
N LEU A 171 2.23 25.74 3.42
CA LEU A 171 2.42 26.74 4.47
C LEU A 171 3.87 27.22 4.56
N ALA A 172 4.84 26.30 4.45
CA ALA A 172 6.27 26.62 4.51
C ALA A 172 6.73 27.50 3.32
N THR A 173 6.13 27.30 2.15
CA THR A 173 6.47 28.07 0.93
C THR A 173 5.71 29.39 0.83
N ALA A 174 4.48 29.47 1.33
CA ALA A 174 3.67 30.69 1.30
C ALA A 174 4.03 31.69 2.41
N GLY A 175 4.67 31.24 3.50
CA GLY A 175 5.09 32.09 4.62
C GLY A 175 3.96 32.63 5.51
N THR A 176 2.69 32.38 5.15
CA THR A 176 1.52 32.75 5.95
C THR A 176 0.77 31.51 6.43
N VAL A 177 0.35 31.52 7.69
CA VAL A 177 -0.39 30.41 8.29
C VAL A 177 -1.89 30.61 8.06
N ASP A 178 -2.41 30.10 6.95
CA ASP A 178 -3.86 30.00 6.71
C ASP A 178 -4.40 28.63 7.16
N VAL A 179 -4.81 28.56 8.42
CA VAL A 179 -5.39 27.35 9.03
C VAL A 179 -6.69 26.95 8.32
N SER A 180 -7.48 27.93 7.86
CA SER A 180 -8.77 27.68 7.22
C SER A 180 -8.59 27.08 5.82
N GLY A 181 -7.66 27.62 5.03
CA GLY A 181 -7.26 27.06 3.75
C GLY A 181 -6.61 25.67 3.90
N ALA A 182 -5.77 25.48 4.91
CA ALA A 182 -5.16 24.19 5.23
C ALA A 182 -6.21 23.10 5.53
N LEU A 183 -7.20 23.40 6.38
CA LEU A 183 -8.31 22.50 6.67
C LEU A 183 -9.17 22.22 5.43
N GLY A 184 -9.44 23.24 4.62
CA GLY A 184 -10.19 23.10 3.36
C GLY A 184 -9.47 22.21 2.34
N LEU A 185 -8.15 22.38 2.19
CA LEU A 185 -7.30 21.55 1.34
C LEU A 185 -7.27 20.10 1.82
N PHE A 186 -7.08 19.88 3.12
CA PHE A 186 -7.11 18.56 3.74
C PHE A 186 -8.45 17.86 3.49
N ALA A 187 -9.57 18.53 3.80
CA ALA A 187 -10.90 18.00 3.57
C ALA A 187 -11.15 17.67 2.09
N ARG A 188 -10.74 18.56 1.17
CA ARG A 188 -10.84 18.32 -0.28
C ARG A 188 -10.05 17.09 -0.70
N GLN A 189 -8.86 16.86 -0.15
CA GLN A 189 -8.02 15.74 -0.56
C GLN A 189 -8.52 14.40 -0.01
N VAL A 190 -8.99 14.38 1.24
CA VAL A 190 -9.62 13.19 1.84
C VAL A 190 -10.91 12.84 1.10
N ILE A 191 -11.83 13.79 0.95
CA ILE A 191 -13.12 13.56 0.28
C ILE A 191 -12.90 13.22 -1.20
N GLY A 192 -12.02 13.95 -1.88
CA GLY A 192 -11.69 13.70 -3.29
C GLY A 192 -11.09 12.32 -3.50
N GLY A 193 -10.15 11.89 -2.65
CA GLY A 193 -9.57 10.55 -2.72
C GLY A 193 -10.60 9.45 -2.52
N VAL A 194 -11.47 9.58 -1.52
CA VAL A 194 -12.56 8.63 -1.25
C VAL A 194 -13.54 8.57 -2.42
N LEU A 195 -13.96 9.71 -2.97
CA LEU A 195 -14.88 9.77 -4.10
C LEU A 195 -14.30 9.14 -5.35
N VAL A 196 -13.07 9.49 -5.72
CA VAL A 196 -12.38 8.92 -6.89
C VAL A 196 -12.22 7.41 -6.72
N GLY A 197 -11.79 6.95 -5.54
CA GLY A 197 -11.67 5.53 -5.23
C GLY A 197 -13.00 4.79 -5.39
N ALA A 198 -14.09 5.33 -4.86
CA ALA A 198 -15.43 4.74 -4.95
C ALA A 198 -15.95 4.68 -6.41
N VAL A 199 -15.68 5.71 -7.21
CA VAL A 199 -16.05 5.74 -8.63
C VAL A 199 -15.27 4.69 -9.42
N LEU A 200 -13.96 4.56 -9.18
CA LEU A 200 -13.12 3.57 -9.86
C LEU A 200 -13.52 2.13 -9.48
N ASP A 201 -13.83 1.88 -8.20
CA ASP A 201 -14.34 0.59 -7.74
C ASP A 201 -15.67 0.24 -8.43
N MET A 202 -16.61 1.19 -8.47
CA MET A 202 -17.89 1.01 -9.15
C MET A 202 -17.71 0.72 -10.65
N ALA A 203 -16.82 1.45 -11.32
CA ALA A 203 -16.52 1.26 -12.74
C ALA A 203 -15.92 -0.13 -13.01
N ALA A 204 -15.04 -0.62 -12.12
CA ALA A 204 -14.47 -1.96 -12.23
C ALA A 204 -15.52 -3.07 -12.06
N ILE A 205 -16.55 -2.83 -11.22
CA ILE A 205 -17.65 -3.78 -10.97
C ILE A 205 -18.70 -3.77 -12.09
N TRP A 206 -18.74 -2.74 -12.94
CA TRP A 206 -19.76 -2.59 -13.99
C TRP A 206 -19.24 -3.02 -15.39
N PRO A 207 -19.27 -4.32 -15.74
CA PRO A 207 -19.03 -4.72 -17.13
C PRO A 207 -20.24 -4.33 -18.00
N PRO A 208 -20.05 -3.63 -19.12
CA PRO A 208 -21.14 -3.21 -20.02
C PRO A 208 -21.77 -4.36 -20.82
N ASN A 209 -21.24 -5.60 -20.76
CA ASN A 209 -21.78 -6.72 -21.52
C ASN A 209 -22.11 -7.93 -20.62
N ARG A 210 -23.41 -8.16 -20.39
CA ARG A 210 -23.94 -9.29 -19.60
C ARG A 210 -23.74 -10.67 -20.25
N SER A 211 -23.20 -10.77 -21.47
CA SER A 211 -23.06 -12.04 -22.20
C SER A 211 -21.74 -12.78 -22.00
N THR A 212 -20.68 -12.13 -21.51
CA THR A 212 -19.35 -12.75 -21.27
C THR A 212 -19.12 -13.18 -19.81
N CYS A 213 -20.17 -13.55 -19.09
CA CYS A 213 -20.05 -14.18 -17.76
C CYS A 213 -19.79 -15.69 -17.87
N ARG A 214 -18.61 -16.10 -18.36
CA ARG A 214 -18.04 -17.43 -18.02
C ARG A 214 -16.55 -17.63 -18.27
N ALA A 215 -15.75 -16.57 -18.40
CA ALA A 215 -14.29 -16.71 -18.48
C ALA A 215 -13.61 -16.03 -17.27
N ARG A 216 -13.69 -16.73 -16.13
CA ARG A 216 -12.64 -16.89 -15.12
C ARG A 216 -11.76 -15.67 -14.80
N TRP A 217 -12.38 -14.60 -14.32
CA TRP A 217 -11.82 -13.77 -13.25
C TRP A 217 -12.59 -14.08 -11.98
N ARG A 218 -12.13 -15.08 -11.21
CA ARG A 218 -12.50 -15.16 -9.79
C ARG A 218 -11.63 -14.15 -9.03
N VAL A 219 -11.87 -12.87 -9.26
CA VAL A 219 -11.74 -11.92 -8.16
C VAL A 219 -12.89 -12.33 -7.24
N SER A 220 -12.59 -12.76 -6.02
CA SER A 220 -13.65 -13.10 -5.08
C SER A 220 -14.59 -11.89 -4.98
N PRO A 221 -15.92 -12.04 -5.04
CA PRO A 221 -16.89 -10.94 -4.83
C PRO A 221 -16.88 -10.36 -3.40
N ARG A 222 -15.76 -10.49 -2.68
CA ARG A 222 -15.57 -10.25 -1.25
C ARG A 222 -14.65 -9.05 -0.99
N ALA A 223 -14.57 -8.09 -1.91
CA ALA A 223 -13.78 -6.87 -1.77
C ALA A 223 -14.57 -5.59 -2.15
N SER A 224 -15.83 -5.72 -2.56
CA SER A 224 -16.60 -4.65 -3.23
C SER A 224 -17.73 -4.07 -2.38
N SER A 225 -17.63 -4.09 -1.04
CA SER A 225 -18.82 -3.90 -0.21
C SER A 225 -19.10 -2.47 0.24
N THR A 226 -18.17 -1.53 0.12
CA THR A 226 -18.43 -0.13 0.53
C THR A 226 -19.26 0.61 -0.52
N ALA A 227 -18.97 0.45 -1.82
CA ALA A 227 -19.75 1.08 -2.89
C ALA A 227 -21.11 0.38 -3.11
N ALA A 228 -21.18 -0.94 -2.91
CA ALA A 228 -22.42 -1.71 -3.07
C ALA A 228 -23.49 -1.38 -2.02
N MET A 229 -23.13 -0.88 -0.84
CA MET A 229 -24.08 -0.58 0.25
C MET A 229 -24.77 0.78 0.07
N VAL A 230 -24.05 1.80 -0.41
CA VAL A 230 -24.61 3.13 -0.74
C VAL A 230 -25.63 3.03 -1.88
N VAL A 231 -25.36 2.18 -2.88
CA VAL A 231 -26.31 1.89 -3.96
C VAL A 231 -27.52 1.09 -3.47
N ARG A 232 -27.32 0.18 -2.51
CA ARG A 232 -28.42 -0.61 -1.92
C ARG A 232 -29.39 0.22 -1.09
N SER A 233 -28.92 1.28 -0.42
CA SER A 233 -29.79 2.22 0.29
C SER A 233 -30.57 3.16 -0.63
N ALA A 234 -30.09 3.37 -1.87
CA ALA A 234 -30.74 4.26 -2.84
C ALA A 234 -31.82 3.57 -3.70
N TRP A 235 -31.87 2.24 -3.76
CA TRP A 235 -32.82 1.49 -4.61
C TRP A 235 -33.41 0.26 -3.88
N PRO A 236 -34.53 0.42 -3.14
CA PRO A 236 -35.16 -0.67 -2.38
C PRO A 236 -35.89 -1.74 -3.21
N SER A 237 -36.03 -1.56 -4.52
CA SER A 237 -36.98 -2.32 -5.36
C SER A 237 -36.45 -3.61 -6.00
N ALA A 238 -35.20 -4.00 -5.79
CA ALA A 238 -34.67 -5.27 -6.32
C ALA A 238 -34.82 -6.43 -5.33
N ARG A 239 -36.06 -6.87 -5.07
CA ARG A 239 -36.34 -8.18 -4.46
C ARG A 239 -36.40 -9.24 -5.56
N GLY A 240 -35.41 -10.14 -5.58
CA GLY A 240 -35.39 -11.33 -6.43
C GLY A 240 -34.29 -12.28 -5.98
N GLY A 241 -34.67 -13.48 -5.57
CA GLY A 241 -33.93 -14.35 -4.67
C GLY A 241 -32.72 -15.08 -5.24
N CYS A 242 -31.83 -15.46 -4.33
CA CYS A 242 -31.06 -16.70 -4.38
C CYS A 242 -30.45 -16.92 -2.99
N SER A 243 -31.26 -17.51 -2.12
CA SER A 243 -30.76 -18.37 -1.05
C SER A 243 -29.97 -19.53 -1.67
N THR A 244 -29.03 -20.05 -0.88
CA THR A 244 -28.39 -21.37 -0.96
C THR A 244 -26.87 -21.33 -1.20
N ILE A 245 -26.20 -22.12 -0.35
CA ILE A 245 -24.79 -22.50 -0.29
C ILE A 245 -23.89 -21.63 0.61
N CYS A 246 -24.15 -21.78 1.92
CA CYS A 246 -23.09 -21.99 2.91
C CYS A 246 -22.35 -23.29 2.59
N GLY A 247 -21.02 -23.25 2.61
CA GLY A 247 -20.15 -24.41 2.42
C GLY A 247 -18.70 -24.03 2.64
N SER A 248 -18.22 -24.31 3.84
CA SER A 248 -16.83 -24.27 4.31
C SER A 248 -15.85 -24.99 3.40
N THR A 249 -14.65 -24.43 3.18
CA THR A 249 -13.36 -25.05 3.59
C THR A 249 -12.17 -24.16 3.23
N SER A 250 -11.23 -24.11 4.17
CA SER A 250 -9.88 -23.56 4.14
C SER A 250 -9.07 -23.93 2.89
N ALA A 251 -8.38 -22.97 2.28
CA ALA A 251 -7.19 -23.25 1.46
C ALA A 251 -6.28 -22.01 1.37
N SER A 252 -5.12 -22.18 2.01
CA SER A 252 -3.81 -21.52 1.91
C SER A 252 -3.60 -20.31 0.98
N SER A 253 -2.88 -19.35 1.56
CA SER A 253 -2.22 -18.14 1.05
C SER A 253 -1.37 -18.27 -0.23
N SER A 254 -1.21 -19.44 -0.84
CA SER A 254 -0.36 -19.66 -2.02
C SER A 254 -0.99 -19.26 -3.36
N THR A 255 -2.29 -18.93 -3.39
CA THR A 255 -3.00 -18.67 -4.65
C THR A 255 -2.94 -17.21 -5.13
N ARG A 256 -2.49 -16.26 -4.29
CA ARG A 256 -2.50 -14.82 -4.65
C ARG A 256 -1.37 -14.42 -5.62
N TRP A 257 -0.26 -15.16 -5.66
CA TRP A 257 0.91 -14.82 -6.50
C TRP A 257 0.87 -15.42 -7.92
N CYS A 258 0.06 -16.45 -8.18
CA CYS A 258 0.08 -17.17 -9.45
C CYS A 258 -0.42 -16.36 -10.66
N PHE A 259 -1.20 -15.30 -10.44
CA PHE A 259 -1.80 -14.53 -11.54
C PHE A 259 -0.89 -13.44 -12.10
N PHE A 260 -0.14 -12.73 -11.26
CA PHE A 260 0.81 -11.70 -11.70
C PHE A 260 1.94 -12.30 -12.55
N TRP A 261 2.35 -13.53 -12.25
CA TRP A 261 3.36 -14.28 -13.02
C TRP A 261 2.82 -14.96 -14.30
N SER A 262 1.50 -14.95 -14.54
CA SER A 262 0.94 -15.53 -15.76
C SER A 262 1.03 -14.59 -16.96
N ALA A 263 1.13 -13.27 -16.73
CA ALA A 263 1.24 -12.24 -17.76
C ALA A 263 2.66 -12.11 -18.36
N SER A 264 3.69 -12.58 -17.65
CA SER A 264 5.10 -12.56 -18.09
C SER A 264 5.58 -13.86 -18.76
N ARG A 265 4.67 -14.82 -18.97
CA ARG A 265 4.95 -16.12 -19.61
C ARG A 265 5.51 -16.07 -21.04
N PRO A 266 5.23 -15.05 -21.90
CA PRO A 266 5.82 -15.02 -23.24
C PRO A 266 7.35 -14.78 -23.21
N ILE A 267 7.83 -14.01 -22.24
CA ILE A 267 9.23 -13.54 -22.16
C ILE A 267 10.18 -14.66 -21.70
N TRP A 268 9.74 -15.52 -20.77
CA TRP A 268 10.60 -16.53 -20.16
C TRP A 268 10.68 -17.87 -20.92
N ARG A 269 9.81 -18.10 -21.91
CA ARG A 269 9.89 -19.31 -22.76
C ARG A 269 11.13 -19.32 -23.66
N ALA A 270 11.78 -18.17 -23.85
CA ALA A 270 13.03 -18.06 -24.61
C ALA A 270 14.27 -18.55 -23.83
N TRP A 271 14.20 -18.73 -22.49
CA TRP A 271 15.40 -18.84 -21.64
C TRP A 271 15.63 -20.18 -20.93
N SER A 272 14.77 -21.20 -21.04
CA SER A 272 15.13 -22.57 -20.60
C SER A 272 14.23 -23.67 -21.20
N PRO A 273 14.71 -24.49 -22.15
CA PRO A 273 13.89 -25.54 -22.79
C PRO A 273 13.57 -26.76 -21.89
N ARG A 274 14.10 -26.85 -20.66
CA ARG A 274 14.15 -28.11 -19.89
C ARG A 274 13.20 -28.22 -18.68
N LEU A 275 12.35 -27.23 -18.40
CA LEU A 275 11.39 -27.31 -17.27
C LEU A 275 9.95 -27.68 -17.69
N GLY A 276 9.72 -28.01 -18.96
CA GLY A 276 8.39 -28.28 -19.51
C GLY A 276 7.75 -29.63 -19.20
N ARG A 277 8.27 -30.45 -18.27
CA ARG A 277 7.80 -31.84 -18.08
C ARG A 277 7.34 -32.27 -16.68
N CYS A 278 7.26 -31.37 -15.69
CA CYS A 278 6.79 -31.73 -14.34
C CYS A 278 5.33 -31.33 -14.01
N TRP A 279 4.56 -30.81 -14.97
CA TRP A 279 3.20 -30.29 -14.70
C TRP A 279 2.12 -30.88 -15.61
N SER A 280 2.27 -32.14 -16.02
CA SER A 280 1.25 -32.87 -16.78
C SER A 280 1.00 -34.26 -16.19
N ALA A 281 0.17 -34.33 -15.14
CA ALA A 281 -0.64 -35.51 -14.81
C ALA A 281 -1.60 -35.20 -13.66
N SER A 282 -2.89 -35.00 -13.95
CA SER A 282 -3.96 -35.42 -13.05
C SER A 282 -4.76 -36.51 -13.77
N PRO A 283 -4.82 -37.75 -13.26
CA PRO A 283 -5.73 -38.74 -13.79
C PRO A 283 -7.07 -38.71 -13.05
N SER A 284 -8.14 -38.61 -13.85
CA SER A 284 -9.44 -39.27 -13.69
C SER A 284 -10.24 -39.08 -12.40
N CYS A 285 -11.32 -38.29 -12.48
CA CYS A 285 -12.56 -38.58 -11.75
C CYS A 285 -13.56 -39.13 -12.78
N SER A 286 -13.84 -40.42 -12.65
CA SER A 286 -14.62 -41.26 -13.57
C SER A 286 -16.13 -41.01 -13.50
N ARG A 287 -16.75 -41.22 -14.67
CA ARG A 287 -18.19 -41.21 -15.00
C ARG A 287 -19.10 -41.95 -14.02
N ARG A 288 -20.27 -41.38 -13.78
CA ARG A 288 -21.62 -42.01 -13.77
C ARG A 288 -22.52 -41.00 -14.50
N ALA A 289 -23.35 -41.29 -15.48
CA ALA A 289 -23.86 -42.54 -16.04
C ALA A 289 -23.34 -42.81 -17.46
#